data_AF-A0A7M3XRC5-F1
#
_entry.id   AF-A0A7M3XRC5-F1
#
_cell.length_a   1.000
_cell.length_b   1.000
_cell.length_c   1.000
_cell.angle_alpha   90.00
_cell.angle_beta   90.00
_cell.angle_gamma   90.00
#
_symmetry.space_group_name_H-M   'P 1'
#
loop_
_entity.id
_entity.type
_entity.pdbx_description
1 polymer ?
#
loop_
_entity_poly.entity_id
_entity_poly.type
_entity_poly.pdbx_seq_one_letter_code
_entity_poly.pdbx_strand_id
1 'polypeptide(L)'
;MGVGEFCRFGVLTASDRASSGEYVDLSGPAIEGFLEEALTSPWEVERAIVPDERHEIASSLIDMVDNRGCSVVVTTGGTGPAPRDVTPEATTSVCDKMLPGFA
;
A
#
# COMPACT_ATOMS: atom_id res chain seq x y z
N MET A 1 25.74 18.24 -5.81
CA MET A 1 24.29 18.34 -5.52
C MET A 1 23.83 16.93 -5.25
N GLY A 2 23.46 16.61 -4.01
CA GLY A 2 23.06 15.25 -3.65
C GLY A 2 21.73 14.91 -4.30
N VAL A 3 21.70 13.82 -5.06
CA VAL A 3 20.45 13.18 -5.52
C VAL A 3 19.64 12.77 -4.27
N GLY A 4 18.31 12.88 -4.36
CA GLY A 4 17.35 12.99 -3.24
C GLY A 4 17.51 12.04 -2.05
N GLU A 5 16.93 12.43 -0.91
CA GLU A 5 16.91 11.65 0.32
C GLU A 5 16.32 10.24 0.10
N PHE A 6 16.80 9.31 0.91
CA PHE A 6 16.32 7.92 0.92
C PHE A 6 14.81 7.87 1.23
N CYS A 7 14.05 7.09 0.45
CA CYS A 7 12.61 6.90 0.66
C CYS A 7 12.27 5.41 0.83
N ARG A 8 11.54 5.07 1.90
CA ARG A 8 10.94 3.74 2.06
C ARG A 8 9.47 3.81 1.60
N PHE A 9 9.10 2.95 0.65
CA PHE A 9 7.73 2.81 0.16
C PHE A 9 7.07 1.59 0.79
N GLY A 10 5.80 1.70 1.18
CA GLY A 10 4.95 0.56 1.50
C GLY A 10 4.11 0.17 0.29
N VAL A 11 4.02 -1.12 0.00
CA VAL A 11 3.10 -1.67 -1.01
C VAL A 11 2.19 -2.69 -0.33
N LEU A 12 0.91 -2.36 -0.21
CA LEU A 12 -0.10 -3.17 0.45
C LEU A 12 -1.09 -3.74 -0.56
N THR A 13 -1.08 -5.06 -0.74
CA THR A 13 -2.07 -5.77 -1.55
C THR A 13 -3.19 -6.27 -0.65
N ALA A 14 -4.40 -5.69 -0.79
CA ALA A 14 -5.61 -6.17 -0.15
C ALA A 14 -6.32 -7.16 -1.10
N SER A 15 -6.30 -8.45 -0.74
CA SER A 15 -6.96 -9.50 -1.50
C SER A 15 -7.11 -10.77 -0.69
N ASP A 16 -8.36 -11.22 -0.52
CA ASP A 16 -8.65 -12.54 0.05
C ASP A 16 -7.86 -13.66 -0.65
N ARG A 17 -7.84 -13.66 -1.99
CA ARG A 17 -7.22 -14.74 -2.80
C ARG A 17 -5.69 -14.69 -2.80
N ALA A 18 -5.11 -13.49 -2.82
CA ALA A 18 -3.66 -13.37 -2.74
C ALA A 18 -3.17 -13.74 -1.33
N SER A 19 -3.90 -13.33 -0.30
CA SER A 19 -3.58 -13.66 1.10
C SER A 19 -3.73 -15.16 1.40
N SER A 20 -4.70 -15.85 0.78
CA SER A 20 -4.87 -17.30 0.91
C SER A 20 -3.89 -18.12 0.06
N GLY A 21 -3.11 -17.47 -0.81
CA GLY A 21 -2.18 -18.13 -1.74
C GLY A 21 -2.85 -18.80 -2.96
N GLU A 22 -4.16 -18.59 -3.16
CA GLU A 22 -4.88 -19.05 -4.35
C GLU A 22 -4.45 -18.31 -5.62
N TYR A 23 -4.01 -17.06 -5.46
CA TYR A 23 -3.51 -16.21 -6.52
C TYR A 23 -2.14 -15.65 -6.18
N VAL A 24 -1.27 -15.62 -7.19
CA VAL A 24 0.01 -14.90 -7.08
C VAL A 24 -0.29 -13.40 -7.19
N ASP A 25 0.24 -12.61 -6.26
CA ASP A 25 0.18 -11.15 -6.36
C ASP A 25 1.04 -10.65 -7.52
N LEU A 26 0.37 -10.13 -8.55
CA LEU A 26 1.01 -9.47 -9.70
C LEU A 26 1.00 -7.94 -9.55
N SER A 27 0.12 -7.41 -8.71
CA SER A 27 -0.08 -5.96 -8.56
C SER A 27 1.02 -5.34 -7.73
N GLY A 28 1.41 -6.00 -6.62
CA GLY A 28 2.55 -5.57 -5.81
C GLY A 28 3.85 -5.45 -6.63
N PRO A 29 4.23 -6.47 -7.43
CA PRO A 29 5.33 -6.39 -8.40
C PRO A 29 5.20 -5.29 -9.44
N ALA A 30 4.00 -5.05 -9.97
CA ALA A 30 3.81 -4.00 -10.96
C ALA A 30 4.05 -2.59 -10.38
N ILE A 31 3.66 -2.35 -9.13
CA ILE A 31 3.92 -1.07 -8.45
C ILE A 31 5.42 -0.85 -8.27
N GLU A 32 6.17 -1.88 -7.84
CA GLU A 32 7.63 -1.77 -7.71
C GLU A 32 8.31 -1.51 -9.05
N GLY A 33 7.91 -2.21 -10.12
CA GLY A 33 8.44 -1.96 -11.45
C GLY A 33 8.22 -0.51 -11.91
N PHE A 34 7.06 0.08 -11.59
CA PHE A 34 6.82 1.50 -11.85
C PHE A 34 7.76 2.41 -11.05
N LEU A 35 8.01 2.11 -9.77
CA LEU A 35 8.94 2.88 -8.94
C LEU A 35 10.39 2.78 -9.45
N GLU A 36 10.81 1.61 -9.93
CA GLU A 36 12.10 1.39 -10.60
C GLU A 36 12.27 2.25 -11.85
N GLU A 37 11.23 2.36 -12.67
CA GLU A 37 11.27 3.18 -13.88
C GLU A 37 11.20 4.70 -13.58
N ALA A 38 10.46 5.09 -12.55
CA ALA A 38 10.14 6.49 -12.27
C ALA A 38 11.18 7.21 -11.39
N LEU A 39 11.89 6.48 -10.52
CA LEU A 39 12.73 7.07 -9.48
C LEU A 39 14.23 6.82 -9.72
N THR A 40 15.04 7.84 -9.45
CA THR A 40 16.51 7.77 -9.53
C THR A 40 17.21 7.98 -8.19
N SER A 41 16.51 8.48 -7.18
CA SER A 41 17.01 8.56 -5.81
C SER A 41 17.03 7.18 -5.14
N PRO A 42 17.82 6.99 -4.07
CA PRO A 42 17.80 5.74 -3.31
C PRO A 42 16.43 5.47 -2.68
N TRP A 43 15.96 4.23 -2.75
CA TRP A 43 14.71 3.81 -2.11
C TRP A 43 14.71 2.31 -1.81
N GLU A 44 13.76 1.88 -0.97
CA GLU A 44 13.43 0.47 -0.76
C GLU A 44 11.91 0.29 -0.60
N VAL A 45 11.44 -0.96 -0.66
CA VAL A 45 10.00 -1.29 -0.55
C VAL A 45 9.74 -2.32 0.55
N GLU A 46 8.73 -2.03 1.37
CA GLU A 46 8.08 -2.94 2.31
C GLU A 46 6.79 -3.49 1.70
N ARG A 47 6.72 -4.81 1.52
CA ARG A 47 5.51 -5.47 1.01
C ARG A 47 4.68 -6.06 2.14
N ALA A 48 3.37 -6.01 1.97
CA ALA A 48 2.45 -6.87 2.70
C ALA A 48 1.25 -7.27 1.84
N ILE A 49 0.71 -8.45 2.12
CA ILE A 49 -0.53 -8.94 1.55
C ILE A 49 -1.47 -9.24 2.72
N VAL A 50 -2.69 -8.71 2.68
CA VAL A 50 -3.72 -8.90 3.71
C VAL A 50 -5.05 -9.30 3.05
N PRO A 51 -5.93 -10.02 3.76
CA PRO A 51 -7.29 -10.26 3.27
C PRO A 51 -8.09 -8.95 3.19
N ASP A 52 -9.25 -8.99 2.53
CA ASP A 52 -10.17 -7.84 2.37
C ASP A 52 -10.96 -7.57 3.67
N GLU A 53 -10.23 -7.39 4.76
CA GLU A 53 -10.73 -7.17 6.11
C GLU A 53 -10.27 -5.81 6.60
N ARG A 54 -11.23 -4.93 6.91
CA ARG A 54 -10.96 -3.51 7.23
C ARG A 54 -9.90 -3.33 8.32
N HIS A 55 -9.94 -4.16 9.36
CA HIS A 55 -9.03 -4.07 10.49
C HIS A 55 -7.61 -4.54 10.15
N GLU A 56 -7.47 -5.55 9.29
CA GLU A 56 -6.17 -6.04 8.81
C GLU A 56 -5.49 -4.99 7.92
N ILE A 57 -6.26 -4.38 7.00
CA ILE A 57 -5.77 -3.31 6.14
C ILE A 57 -5.33 -2.11 6.99
N ALA A 58 -6.18 -1.63 7.90
CA ALA A 58 -5.86 -0.49 8.76
C ALA A 58 -4.62 -0.76 9.63
N SER A 59 -4.53 -1.95 10.24
CA SER A 59 -3.38 -2.31 11.07
C SER A 59 -2.09 -2.41 10.26
N SER A 60 -2.15 -2.92 9.03
CA SER A 60 -0.99 -2.98 8.15
C SER A 60 -0.53 -1.60 7.68
N LEU A 61 -1.45 -0.68 7.37
CA LEU A 61 -1.13 0.71 7.06
C LEU A 61 -0.42 1.40 8.23
N ILE A 62 -0.95 1.25 9.44
CA ILE A 62 -0.34 1.78 10.67
C ILE A 62 1.06 1.20 10.86
N ASP A 63 1.22 -0.13 10.78
CA ASP A 63 2.52 -0.79 10.96
C ASP A 63 3.57 -0.31 9.94
N MET A 64 3.18 -0.17 8.66
CA MET A 64 4.07 0.33 7.62
C MET A 64 4.58 1.75 7.92
N VAL A 65 3.71 2.63 8.41
CA VAL A 65 4.08 4.02 8.70
C VAL A 65 4.83 4.11 10.03
N ASP A 66 4.24 3.63 11.11
CA ASP A 66 4.70 3.88 12.48
C ASP A 66 5.91 3.03 12.87
N ASN A 67 5.98 1.78 12.39
CA ASN A 67 7.01 0.83 12.80
C ASN A 67 8.06 0.59 11.70
N ARG A 68 7.64 0.51 10.44
CA ARG A 68 8.57 0.29 9.31
C ARG A 68 9.13 1.58 8.75
N GLY A 69 8.51 2.73 9.03
CA GLY A 69 9.00 4.04 8.58
C GLY A 69 8.79 4.30 7.09
N CYS A 70 7.70 3.78 6.51
CA CYS A 70 7.33 4.08 5.13
C CYS A 70 6.86 5.54 5.01
N SER A 71 7.50 6.29 4.11
CA SER A 71 7.14 7.70 3.82
C SER A 71 5.92 7.81 2.91
N VAL A 72 5.69 6.78 2.08
CA VAL A 72 4.57 6.68 1.15
C VAL A 72 4.09 5.23 1.16
N VAL A 73 2.78 5.01 1.28
CA VAL A 73 2.18 3.69 1.15
C VAL A 73 1.20 3.69 -0.01
N VAL A 74 1.31 2.70 -0.90
CA VAL A 74 0.42 2.49 -2.04
C VAL A 74 -0.36 1.19 -1.82
N THR A 75 -1.68 1.28 -1.86
CA THR A 75 -2.57 0.12 -1.74
C THR A 75 -3.04 -0.33 -3.12
N THR A 76 -3.24 -1.63 -3.29
CA THR A 76 -3.91 -2.22 -4.45
C THR A 76 -4.94 -3.26 -4.02
N GLY A 77 -6.11 -3.25 -4.65
CA GLY A 77 -7.25 -4.10 -4.28
C GLY A 77 -8.22 -3.48 -3.28
N GLY A 78 -9.46 -3.97 -3.28
CA GLY A 78 -10.49 -3.60 -2.31
C GLY A 78 -11.04 -2.17 -2.43
N THR A 79 -11.01 -1.52 -3.60
CA THR A 79 -11.46 -0.12 -3.81
C THR A 79 -12.69 0.03 -4.71
N GLY A 80 -13.34 -1.07 -5.10
CA GLY A 80 -14.55 -1.05 -5.91
C GLY A 80 -15.84 -0.78 -5.11
N PRO A 81 -17.02 -0.98 -5.72
CA PRO A 81 -18.31 -0.77 -5.07
C PRO A 81 -18.83 -2.01 -4.32
N ALA A 82 -18.10 -3.13 -4.30
CA ALA A 82 -18.58 -4.35 -3.68
C ALA A 82 -18.57 -4.24 -2.15
N PRO A 83 -19.44 -4.97 -1.41
CA PRO A 83 -19.47 -4.88 0.06
C PRO A 83 -18.16 -5.26 0.77
N ARG A 84 -17.26 -5.99 0.09
CA ARG A 84 -15.94 -6.36 0.61
C ARG A 84 -14.84 -5.39 0.22
N ASP A 85 -15.10 -4.44 -0.68
CA ASP A 85 -14.14 -3.42 -1.07
C ASP A 85 -14.08 -2.35 0.04
N VAL A 86 -13.23 -2.60 1.05
CA VAL A 86 -13.16 -1.80 2.29
C VAL A 86 -11.83 -1.06 2.46
N THR A 87 -10.96 -1.06 1.44
CA THR A 87 -9.67 -0.37 1.47
C THR A 87 -9.84 1.15 1.66
N PRO A 88 -10.76 1.86 0.98
CA PRO A 88 -10.98 3.29 1.21
C PRO A 88 -11.41 3.62 2.65
N GLU A 89 -12.28 2.79 3.25
CA GLU A 89 -12.76 2.94 4.63
C GLU A 89 -11.67 2.63 5.66
N ALA A 90 -10.77 1.70 5.36
CA ALA A 90 -9.59 1.43 6.18
C ALA A 90 -8.60 2.61 6.11
N THR A 91 -8.26 3.08 4.91
CA THR A 91 -7.38 4.24 4.69
C THR A 91 -7.91 5.49 5.40
N THR A 92 -9.19 5.80 5.22
CA THR A 92 -9.82 6.97 5.87
C THR A 92 -9.80 6.86 7.41
N SER A 93 -9.84 5.64 7.96
CA SER A 93 -9.85 5.45 9.41
C SER A 93 -8.50 5.68 10.09
N VAL A 94 -7.40 5.65 9.34
CA VAL A 94 -6.03 5.80 9.86
C VAL A 94 -5.37 7.10 9.44
N CYS A 95 -5.93 7.82 8.47
CA CYS A 95 -5.43 9.13 8.07
C CYS A 95 -6.02 10.25 8.92
N ASP A 96 -5.17 11.09 9.52
CA ASP A 96 -5.61 12.32 10.20
C ASP A 96 -6.24 13.34 9.25
N LYS A 97 -5.81 13.34 7.98
CA LYS A 97 -6.27 14.28 6.96
C LYS A 97 -6.30 13.63 5.58
N MET A 98 -7.47 13.68 4.95
CA MET A 98 -7.65 13.23 3.56
C MET A 98 -7.28 14.33 2.56
N LEU A 99 -6.75 13.90 1.41
CA LEU A 99 -6.42 14.75 0.26
C LEU A 99 -7.38 14.44 -0.90
N PRO A 100 -8.53 15.13 -1.03
CA PRO A 100 -9.58 14.76 -1.99
C PRO A 100 -9.18 14.92 -3.46
N GLY A 101 -8.04 15.57 -3.77
CA GLY A 101 -7.55 15.73 -5.14
C GLY A 101 -6.89 14.48 -5.74
N PHE A 102 -6.72 13.40 -4.96
CA PHE A 102 -6.18 12.13 -5.43
C PHE A 102 -7.27 11.13 -5.89
N ALA A 103 -8.53 11.35 -5.50
CA ALA A 103 -9.64 10.44 -5.75
C ALA A 103 -10.39 10.76 -7.05
#